data_AF-A0AAN9W154-F1
#
_entry.id   AF-A0AAN9W154-F1
#
_cell.length_a   1.000
_cell.length_b   1.000
_cell.length_c   1.000
_cell.angle_alpha   90.00
_cell.angle_beta   90.00
_cell.angle_gamma   90.00
#
_symmetry.space_group_name_H-M   'P 1'
#
loop_
_entity.id
_entity.type
_entity.pdbx_description
1 polymer ?
#
loop_
_entity_poly.entity_id
_entity_poly.type
_entity_poly.pdbx_seq_one_letter_code
_entity_poly.pdbx_strand_id
1 'polypeptide(L)'
;MQEKSPLKYSLTRALSCLDPAVALDNVTAERRLSVCLDALVSSGRMPGSKADRVKMEFVELCKDSRVRDEMKSFNRSEGRLDRFGVDMTKMSPKPCPNFLDFLKTILIISHGNASVERGFSVNSECIVENQTEKSLVAQRYVYDAVQDAGGVDKFNIDKNLIHSFRNAHSLYKDEMKTQKNAAEREDEIRFQNKRKQSEIHELEAKREKMLAEASKISAEIEDLKK
;
A
#
# COMPACT_ATOMS: atom_id res chain seq x y z
N MET A 1 8.03 -9.28 24.19
CA MET A 1 7.05 -10.06 23.37
C MET A 1 5.74 -9.33 23.11
N GLN A 2 5.22 -8.47 23.99
CA GLN A 2 3.91 -7.80 23.76
C GLN A 2 3.93 -6.68 22.69
N GLU A 3 5.05 -6.00 22.46
CA GLU A 3 5.11 -4.88 21.49
C GLU A 3 4.92 -5.29 20.03
N LYS A 4 5.33 -6.51 19.66
CA LYS A 4 5.16 -7.06 18.31
C LYS A 4 3.90 -7.91 18.14
N SER A 5 3.06 -8.02 19.19
CA SER A 5 1.85 -8.84 19.14
C SER A 5 0.71 -8.11 18.43
N PRO A 6 -0.01 -8.76 17.49
CA PRO A 6 -1.22 -8.21 16.89
C PRO A 6 -2.30 -7.83 17.92
N LEU A 7 -2.25 -8.43 19.11
CA LEU A 7 -3.14 -8.15 20.24
C LEU A 7 -2.94 -6.76 20.86
N LYS A 8 -1.88 -6.02 20.48
CA LYS A 8 -1.71 -4.61 20.84
C LYS A 8 -2.81 -3.73 20.24
N TYR A 9 -3.30 -4.07 19.04
CA TYR A 9 -4.33 -3.28 18.37
C TYR A 9 -5.72 -3.63 18.91
N SER A 10 -6.52 -2.59 19.17
CA SER A 10 -7.90 -2.72 19.66
C SER A 10 -8.76 -3.51 18.69
N LEU A 11 -8.61 -3.28 17.38
CA LEU A 11 -9.33 -4.00 16.33
C LEU A 11 -9.09 -5.52 16.42
N THR A 12 -7.84 -5.97 16.53
CA THR A 12 -7.52 -7.41 16.58
C THR A 12 -8.09 -8.07 17.83
N ARG A 13 -8.15 -7.36 18.96
CA ARG A 13 -8.82 -7.87 20.18
C ARG A 13 -10.33 -7.92 19.99
N ALA A 14 -10.91 -6.90 19.37
CA ALA A 14 -12.34 -6.79 19.11
C ALA A 14 -12.84 -7.83 18.10
N LEU A 15 -11.99 -8.26 17.15
CA LEU A 15 -12.30 -9.30 16.15
C LEU A 15 -12.62 -10.67 16.76
N SER A 16 -12.24 -10.89 18.01
CA SER A 16 -12.66 -12.08 18.75
C SER A 16 -14.17 -12.16 18.99
N CYS A 17 -14.97 -11.15 18.62
CA CYS A 17 -16.44 -11.29 18.56
C CYS A 17 -16.90 -12.37 17.55
N LEU A 18 -16.09 -12.69 16.53
CA LEU A 18 -16.39 -13.73 15.54
C LEU A 18 -16.04 -15.13 16.03
N ASP A 19 -15.37 -15.25 17.16
CA ASP A 19 -15.04 -16.53 17.78
C ASP A 19 -16.31 -17.15 18.38
N PRO A 20 -16.71 -18.38 17.98
CA PRO A 20 -17.94 -19.01 18.46
C PRO A 20 -17.99 -19.12 19.99
N ALA A 21 -16.86 -19.33 20.66
CA ALA A 21 -16.79 -19.39 22.12
C ALA A 21 -17.12 -18.04 22.78
N VAL A 22 -16.77 -16.93 22.14
CA VAL A 22 -17.05 -15.57 22.61
C VAL A 22 -18.45 -15.13 22.19
N ALA A 23 -18.88 -15.52 20.99
CA ALA A 23 -20.19 -15.21 20.44
C ALA A 23 -21.35 -15.83 21.26
N LEU A 24 -21.07 -16.89 22.03
CA LEU A 24 -22.01 -17.46 23.00
C LEU A 24 -22.33 -16.52 24.17
N ASP A 25 -21.41 -15.62 24.52
CA ASP A 25 -21.65 -14.54 25.48
C ASP A 25 -22.05 -13.26 24.74
N ASN A 26 -23.36 -13.08 24.60
CA ASN A 26 -23.96 -11.94 23.88
C ASN A 26 -23.43 -10.58 24.37
N VAL A 27 -23.15 -10.41 25.65
CA VAL A 27 -22.69 -9.13 26.22
C VAL A 27 -21.26 -8.83 25.78
N THR A 28 -20.38 -9.81 25.89
CA THR A 28 -18.98 -9.65 25.48
C THR A 28 -18.85 -9.55 23.96
N ALA A 29 -19.62 -10.34 23.21
CA ALA A 29 -19.64 -10.34 21.76
C ALA A 29 -20.12 -9.00 21.19
N GLU A 30 -21.23 -8.45 21.71
CA GLU A 30 -21.78 -7.17 21.25
C GLU A 30 -20.83 -6.00 21.55
N ARG A 31 -20.24 -5.97 22.75
CA ARG A 31 -19.25 -4.94 23.12
C ARG A 31 -18.05 -4.98 22.18
N ARG A 32 -17.53 -6.18 21.90
CA ARG A 32 -16.37 -6.36 21.00
C ARG A 32 -16.74 -6.02 19.56
N LEU A 33 -17.93 -6.39 19.09
CA LEU A 33 -18.41 -6.00 17.77
C LEU A 33 -18.53 -4.48 17.64
N SER A 34 -19.05 -3.79 18.66
CA SER A 34 -19.17 -2.33 18.64
C SER A 34 -17.79 -1.67 18.47
N VAL A 35 -16.78 -2.11 19.22
CA VAL A 35 -15.39 -1.62 19.08
C VAL A 35 -14.82 -1.89 17.68
N CYS A 36 -15.14 -3.04 17.07
CA CYS A 36 -14.76 -3.33 15.69
C CYS A 36 -15.41 -2.39 14.68
N LEU A 37 -16.71 -2.17 14.81
CA LEU A 37 -17.48 -1.32 13.91
C LEU A 37 -17.04 0.14 14.01
N ASP A 38 -16.83 0.65 15.23
CA ASP A 38 -16.31 2.01 15.46
C ASP A 38 -14.95 2.21 14.79
N ALA A 39 -14.07 1.21 14.86
CA ALA A 39 -12.77 1.25 14.20
C ALA A 39 -12.89 1.25 12.65
N LEU A 40 -13.85 0.50 12.09
CA LEU A 40 -14.11 0.50 10.64
C LEU A 40 -14.75 1.80 10.14
N VAL A 41 -15.64 2.40 10.94
CA VAL A 41 -16.24 3.70 10.64
C VAL A 41 -15.20 4.81 10.74
N SER A 42 -14.40 4.84 11.80
CA SER A 42 -13.34 5.84 12.01
C SER A 42 -12.26 5.79 10.93
N SER A 43 -12.01 4.62 10.34
CA SER A 43 -11.06 4.44 9.24
C SER A 43 -11.67 4.67 7.85
N GLY A 44 -12.94 5.08 7.77
CA GLY A 44 -13.64 5.33 6.51
C GLY A 44 -13.91 4.07 5.68
N ARG A 45 -13.77 2.88 6.26
CA ARG A 45 -13.95 1.59 5.56
C ARG A 45 -15.42 1.18 5.44
N MET A 46 -16.30 1.76 6.26
CA MET A 46 -17.74 1.48 6.26
C MET A 46 -18.53 2.72 6.73
N PRO A 47 -19.72 3.01 6.17
CA PRO A 47 -20.60 4.05 6.70
C PRO A 47 -21.28 3.60 8.00
N GLY A 48 -21.51 4.54 8.92
CA GLY A 48 -22.15 4.26 10.23
C GLY A 48 -23.52 3.58 10.11
N SER A 49 -24.32 3.97 9.12
CA SER A 49 -25.62 3.33 8.85
C SER A 49 -25.53 1.85 8.48
N LYS A 50 -24.42 1.42 7.86
CA LYS A 50 -24.16 0.00 7.58
C LYS A 50 -23.66 -0.71 8.84
N ALA A 51 -22.85 -0.05 9.66
CA ALA A 51 -22.39 -0.60 10.94
C ALA A 51 -23.56 -0.91 11.88
N ASP A 52 -24.55 -0.03 12.01
CA ASP A 52 -25.73 -0.27 12.83
C ASP A 52 -26.53 -1.49 12.34
N ARG A 53 -26.68 -1.65 11.02
CA ARG A 53 -27.33 -2.83 10.42
C ARG A 53 -26.56 -4.12 10.69
N VAL A 54 -25.23 -4.09 10.60
CA VAL A 54 -24.37 -5.24 10.95
C VAL A 54 -24.58 -5.63 12.41
N LYS A 55 -24.62 -4.65 13.31
CA LYS A 55 -24.85 -4.89 14.73
C LYS A 55 -26.21 -5.54 15.00
N MET A 56 -27.28 -5.03 14.37
CA MET A 56 -28.61 -5.62 14.49
C MET A 56 -28.66 -7.06 13.96
N GLU A 57 -28.15 -7.30 12.76
CA GLU A 57 -28.12 -8.63 12.14
C GLU A 57 -27.33 -9.64 12.99
N PHE A 58 -26.18 -9.23 13.53
CA PHE A 58 -25.37 -10.09 14.39
C PHE A 58 -26.06 -10.44 15.71
N VAL A 59 -26.69 -9.48 16.38
CA VAL A 59 -27.42 -9.73 17.62
C VAL A 59 -28.64 -10.64 17.39
N GLU A 60 -29.32 -10.50 16.25
CA GLU A 60 -30.39 -11.44 15.86
C GLU A 60 -29.83 -12.85 15.60
N LEU A 61 -28.69 -12.95 14.91
CA LEU A 61 -28.02 -14.22 14.61
C LEU A 61 -27.57 -14.97 15.87
N CYS A 62 -27.01 -14.27 16.87
CA CYS A 62 -26.60 -14.86 18.14
C CYS A 62 -27.78 -15.28 19.03
N LYS A 63 -28.99 -14.78 18.78
CA LYS A 63 -30.22 -15.19 19.49
C LYS A 63 -30.86 -16.46 18.90
N ASP A 64 -30.53 -16.84 17.68
CA ASP A 64 -31.06 -18.04 17.04
C ASP A 64 -30.53 -19.31 17.73
N SER A 65 -31.44 -20.21 18.11
CA SER A 65 -31.09 -21.46 18.79
C SER A 65 -30.24 -22.39 17.94
N ARG A 66 -30.50 -22.46 16.63
CA ARG A 66 -29.75 -23.34 15.70
C ARG A 66 -28.30 -22.89 15.59
N VAL A 67 -28.09 -21.59 15.47
CA VAL A 67 -26.76 -20.98 15.39
C VAL A 67 -26.00 -21.17 16.69
N ARG A 68 -26.66 -21.03 17.85
CA ARG A 68 -26.03 -21.25 19.15
C ARG A 68 -25.59 -22.69 19.38
N ASP A 69 -26.35 -23.68 18.90
CA ASP A 69 -25.97 -25.08 19.06
C ASP A 69 -24.79 -25.44 18.14
N GLU A 70 -24.78 -24.91 16.92
CA GLU A 70 -23.62 -24.98 16.02
C GLU A 70 -22.38 -24.31 16.64
N MET A 71 -22.53 -23.12 17.24
CA MET A 71 -21.44 -22.43 17.94
C MET A 71 -20.85 -23.25 19.09
N LYS A 72 -21.66 -24.03 19.83
CA LYS A 72 -21.17 -24.91 20.90
C LYS A 72 -20.43 -26.13 20.35
N SER A 73 -20.90 -26.66 19.21
CA SER A 73 -20.32 -27.84 18.56
C SER A 73 -19.05 -27.51 17.75
N PHE A 74 -18.80 -26.23 17.49
CA PHE A 74 -17.69 -25.81 16.65
C PHE A 74 -16.33 -26.14 17.26
N ASN A 75 -15.58 -27.01 16.59
CA ASN A 75 -14.21 -27.35 16.93
C ASN A 75 -13.23 -26.64 15.98
N ARG A 76 -12.33 -25.82 16.53
CA ARG A 76 -11.31 -25.08 15.74
C ARG A 76 -10.30 -25.99 15.03
N SER A 77 -10.13 -27.22 15.49
CA SER A 77 -9.18 -28.17 14.91
C SER A 77 -9.74 -28.88 13.67
N GLU A 78 -11.06 -28.93 13.53
CA GLU A 78 -11.76 -29.68 12.49
C GLU A 78 -12.52 -28.75 11.51
N GLY A 79 -12.94 -27.57 11.99
CA GLY A 79 -13.75 -26.62 11.23
C GLY A 79 -13.00 -25.32 10.89
N ARG A 80 -13.21 -24.82 9.66
CA ARG A 80 -12.72 -23.51 9.25
C ARG A 80 -13.70 -22.39 9.62
N LEU A 81 -13.18 -21.32 10.25
CA LEU A 81 -13.99 -20.19 10.72
C LEU A 81 -14.69 -19.42 9.58
N ASP A 82 -14.05 -19.31 8.41
CA ASP A 82 -14.64 -18.62 7.25
C ASP A 82 -15.84 -19.37 6.68
N ARG A 83 -15.79 -20.70 6.62
CA ARG A 83 -16.93 -21.53 6.22
C ARG A 83 -18.04 -21.44 7.25
N PHE A 84 -17.69 -21.56 8.52
CA PHE A 84 -18.63 -21.44 9.63
C PHE A 84 -19.40 -20.11 9.59
N GLY A 85 -18.70 -18.98 9.47
CA GLY A 85 -19.36 -17.66 9.39
C GLY A 85 -20.32 -17.52 8.21
N VAL A 86 -19.98 -18.10 7.04
CA VAL A 86 -20.88 -18.11 5.88
C VAL A 86 -22.08 -19.02 6.13
N ASP A 87 -21.88 -20.21 6.71
CA ASP A 87 -22.96 -21.16 6.94
C ASP A 87 -23.93 -20.67 8.03
N MET A 88 -23.46 -19.96 9.05
CA MET A 88 -24.32 -19.25 10.00
C MET A 88 -25.29 -18.29 9.30
N THR A 89 -24.82 -17.51 8.32
CA THR A 89 -25.68 -16.57 7.60
C THR A 89 -26.74 -17.26 6.73
N LYS A 90 -26.51 -18.52 6.35
CA LYS A 90 -27.49 -19.34 5.61
C LYS A 90 -28.50 -20.04 6.52
N MET A 91 -28.09 -20.35 7.76
CA MET A 91 -28.94 -21.02 8.75
C MET A 91 -29.99 -20.10 9.36
N SER A 92 -29.70 -18.79 9.41
CA SER A 92 -30.65 -17.78 9.88
C SER A 92 -31.91 -17.74 9.00
N PRO A 93 -33.11 -17.64 9.60
CA PRO A 93 -34.36 -17.48 8.85
C PRO A 93 -34.43 -16.14 8.09
N LYS A 94 -33.65 -15.13 8.50
CA LYS A 94 -33.57 -13.84 7.82
C LYS A 94 -32.22 -13.70 7.09
N PRO A 95 -32.21 -13.19 5.84
CA PRO A 95 -30.98 -12.86 5.14
C PRO A 95 -30.18 -11.79 5.89
N CYS A 96 -28.90 -12.03 6.14
CA CYS A 96 -27.97 -11.10 6.80
C CYS A 96 -26.86 -10.63 5.85
N PRO A 97 -27.18 -9.83 4.80
CA PRO A 97 -26.21 -9.43 3.78
C PRO A 97 -25.15 -8.47 4.33
N ASN A 98 -25.50 -7.61 5.29
CA ASN A 98 -24.57 -6.62 5.83
C ASN A 98 -23.52 -7.31 6.70
N PHE A 99 -23.93 -8.28 7.52
CA PHE A 99 -23.01 -9.09 8.31
C PHE A 99 -22.09 -9.94 7.44
N LEU A 100 -22.59 -10.51 6.33
CA LEU A 100 -21.74 -11.25 5.38
C LEU A 100 -20.69 -10.34 4.72
N ASP A 101 -21.06 -9.12 4.33
CA ASP A 101 -20.12 -8.14 3.81
C ASP A 101 -19.07 -7.72 4.85
N PHE A 102 -19.49 -7.56 6.11
CA PHE A 102 -18.58 -7.31 7.23
C PHE A 102 -17.59 -8.48 7.40
N LEU A 103 -18.06 -9.73 7.41
CA LEU A 103 -17.21 -10.92 7.49
C LEU A 103 -16.18 -10.95 6.36
N LYS A 104 -16.61 -10.73 5.11
CA LYS A 104 -15.71 -10.65 3.95
C LYS A 104 -14.65 -9.57 4.17
N THR A 105 -15.07 -8.38 4.57
CA THR A 105 -14.18 -7.23 4.79
C THR A 105 -13.13 -7.55 5.87
N ILE A 106 -13.53 -8.17 6.97
CA ILE A 106 -12.61 -8.55 8.04
C ILE A 106 -11.62 -9.63 7.59
N LEU A 107 -12.11 -10.68 6.91
CA LEU A 107 -11.29 -11.80 6.49
C LEU A 107 -10.27 -11.43 5.40
N ILE A 108 -10.45 -10.31 4.71
CA ILE A 108 -9.48 -9.77 3.75
C ILE A 108 -8.50 -8.75 4.35
N ILE A 109 -8.72 -8.22 5.56
CA ILE A 109 -7.81 -7.23 6.16
C ILE A 109 -6.40 -7.79 6.39
N SER A 110 -6.29 -9.08 6.71
CA SER A 110 -5.00 -9.77 6.88
C SER A 110 -4.21 -9.95 5.57
N HIS A 111 -4.85 -9.80 4.41
CA HIS A 111 -4.19 -9.98 3.10
C HIS A 111 -3.29 -8.82 2.68
N GLY A 112 -3.28 -7.69 3.41
CA GLY A 112 -2.45 -6.53 3.09
C GLY A 112 -0.95 -6.85 2.99
N ASN A 113 -0.45 -7.77 3.83
CA ASN A 113 0.93 -8.23 3.76
C ASN A 113 1.12 -9.49 2.92
N ALA A 114 0.09 -10.32 2.73
CA ALA A 114 0.24 -11.58 1.99
C ALA A 114 0.65 -11.37 0.52
N SER A 115 0.13 -10.32 -0.13
CA SER A 115 0.53 -9.98 -1.51
C SER A 115 1.94 -9.41 -1.59
N VAL A 116 2.36 -8.61 -0.59
CA VAL A 116 3.70 -8.03 -0.52
C VAL A 116 4.73 -9.09 -0.15
N GLU A 117 4.43 -9.98 0.80
CA GLU A 117 5.26 -11.12 1.22
C GLU A 117 5.37 -12.18 0.12
N ARG A 118 4.27 -12.48 -0.60
CA ARG A 118 4.34 -13.28 -1.83
C ARG A 118 5.19 -12.57 -2.88
N GLY A 119 5.03 -11.25 -3.02
CA GLY A 119 5.88 -10.40 -3.85
C GLY A 119 7.36 -10.58 -3.51
N PHE A 120 7.73 -10.52 -2.23
CA PHE A 120 9.10 -10.72 -1.75
C PHE A 120 9.62 -12.15 -1.98
N SER A 121 8.81 -13.18 -1.72
CA SER A 121 9.21 -14.57 -1.95
C SER A 121 9.49 -14.81 -3.44
N VAL A 122 8.60 -14.39 -4.34
CA VAL A 122 8.80 -14.56 -5.78
C VAL A 122 9.91 -13.62 -6.28
N ASN A 123 10.09 -12.43 -5.68
CA ASN A 123 11.20 -11.53 -6.00
C ASN A 123 12.54 -12.15 -5.59
N SER A 124 12.61 -12.90 -4.49
CA SER A 124 13.85 -13.54 -4.05
C SER A 124 14.41 -14.53 -5.09
N GLU A 125 13.54 -15.15 -5.88
CA GLU A 125 13.93 -16.02 -7.00
C GLU A 125 14.40 -15.23 -8.23
N CYS A 126 14.02 -13.95 -8.35
CA CYS A 126 14.41 -13.06 -9.44
C CYS A 126 15.60 -12.14 -9.09
N ILE A 127 15.98 -12.03 -7.81
CA ILE A 127 17.04 -11.11 -7.37
C ILE A 127 18.41 -11.70 -7.70
N VAL A 128 19.22 -10.92 -8.40
CA VAL A 128 20.64 -11.22 -8.69
C VAL A 128 21.54 -10.13 -8.09
N GLU A 129 22.74 -10.50 -7.62
CA GLU A 129 23.70 -9.53 -7.11
C GLU A 129 24.07 -8.47 -8.16
N ASN A 130 24.21 -7.20 -7.75
CA ASN A 130 24.51 -6.05 -8.61
C ASN A 130 23.48 -5.75 -9.71
N GLN A 131 22.22 -6.16 -9.50
CA GLN A 131 21.12 -5.83 -10.41
C GLN A 131 20.58 -4.41 -10.19
N THR A 132 20.20 -3.74 -11.28
CA THR A 132 19.47 -2.46 -11.22
C THR A 132 17.97 -2.70 -11.04
N GLU A 133 17.26 -1.77 -10.41
CA GLU A 133 15.80 -1.87 -10.21
C GLU A 133 15.05 -2.11 -11.53
N LYS A 134 15.45 -1.41 -12.61
CA LYS A 134 14.86 -1.60 -13.95
C LYS A 134 15.00 -3.04 -14.46
N SER A 135 16.14 -3.68 -14.18
CA SER A 135 16.37 -5.07 -14.56
C SER A 135 15.48 -6.02 -13.75
N LEU A 136 15.30 -5.77 -12.45
CA LEU A 136 14.41 -6.57 -11.59
C LEU A 136 12.96 -6.48 -12.07
N VAL A 137 12.49 -5.27 -12.37
CA VAL A 137 11.14 -5.04 -12.92
C VAL A 137 10.97 -5.76 -14.26
N ALA A 138 11.95 -5.69 -15.16
CA ALA A 138 11.89 -6.37 -16.46
C ALA A 138 11.83 -7.90 -16.31
N GLN A 139 12.64 -8.49 -15.43
CA GLN A 139 12.60 -9.93 -15.15
C GLN A 139 11.27 -10.34 -14.54
N ARG A 140 10.68 -9.51 -13.68
CA ARG A 140 9.37 -9.79 -13.10
C ARG A 140 8.26 -9.79 -14.14
N TYR A 141 8.28 -8.86 -15.09
CA TYR A 141 7.34 -8.88 -16.21
C TYR A 141 7.42 -10.19 -17.02
N VAL A 142 8.63 -10.70 -17.25
CA VAL A 142 8.81 -11.98 -17.96
C VAL A 142 8.28 -13.14 -17.12
N TYR A 143 8.61 -13.18 -15.83
CA TYR A 143 8.14 -14.22 -14.92
C TYR A 143 6.61 -14.27 -14.85
N ASP A 144 5.96 -13.12 -14.65
CA ASP A 144 4.51 -13.04 -14.55
C ASP A 144 3.84 -13.47 -15.87
N ALA A 145 4.38 -13.05 -17.02
CA ALA A 145 3.86 -13.45 -18.33
C ALA A 145 3.98 -14.96 -18.60
N VAL A 146 5.07 -15.60 -18.18
CA VAL A 146 5.26 -17.05 -18.29
C VAL A 146 4.33 -17.80 -17.35
N GLN A 147 4.14 -17.28 -16.14
CA GLN A 147 3.26 -17.88 -15.15
C GLN A 147 1.79 -17.80 -15.59
N ASP A 148 1.36 -16.66 -16.13
CA ASP A 148 0.02 -16.45 -16.69
C ASP A 148 -0.26 -17.37 -17.89
N ALA A 149 0.76 -17.67 -18.70
CA ALA A 149 0.67 -18.65 -19.78
C ALA A 149 0.56 -20.11 -19.28
N GLY A 150 0.71 -20.35 -17.97
CA GLY A 150 0.63 -21.68 -17.36
C GLY A 150 1.94 -22.46 -17.40
N GLY A 151 3.07 -21.75 -17.48
CA GLY A 151 4.42 -22.32 -17.47
C GLY A 151 5.12 -22.21 -18.84
N VAL A 152 6.43 -22.48 -18.83
CA VAL A 152 7.30 -22.34 -20.01
C VAL A 152 6.84 -23.24 -21.17
N ASP A 153 6.35 -24.44 -20.87
CA ASP A 153 5.90 -25.41 -21.88
C ASP A 153 4.68 -24.95 -22.69
N LYS A 154 3.86 -24.05 -22.11
CA LYS A 154 2.64 -23.53 -22.71
C LYS A 154 2.81 -22.12 -23.29
N PHE A 155 4.00 -21.53 -23.14
CA PHE A 155 4.27 -20.19 -23.60
C PHE A 155 4.46 -20.16 -25.12
N ASN A 156 3.53 -19.51 -25.83
CA ASN A 156 3.62 -19.37 -27.28
C ASN A 156 4.60 -18.28 -27.69
N ILE A 157 5.63 -18.66 -28.43
CA ILE A 157 6.63 -17.73 -28.99
C ILE A 157 6.10 -17.17 -30.32
N ASP A 158 5.64 -15.92 -30.30
CA ASP A 158 5.21 -15.20 -31.51
C ASP A 158 6.41 -14.71 -32.34
N LYS A 159 6.20 -14.52 -33.66
CA LYS A 159 7.18 -13.94 -34.58
C LYS A 159 7.62 -12.54 -34.14
N ASN A 160 6.73 -11.76 -33.54
CA ASN A 160 7.05 -10.45 -32.99
C ASN A 160 8.09 -10.56 -31.86
N LEU A 161 7.98 -11.57 -30.99
CA LEU A 161 8.93 -11.79 -29.91
C LEU A 161 10.32 -12.16 -30.45
N ILE A 162 10.37 -12.98 -31.50
CA ILE A 162 11.62 -13.35 -32.19
C ILE A 162 12.29 -12.11 -32.81
N HIS A 163 11.50 -11.25 -33.46
CA HIS A 163 12.03 -10.00 -34.02
C HIS A 163 12.53 -9.04 -32.93
N SER A 164 11.78 -8.87 -31.84
CA SER A 164 12.19 -8.06 -30.69
C SER A 164 13.49 -8.57 -30.08
N PHE A 165 13.65 -9.89 -29.91
CA PHE A 165 14.88 -10.49 -29.40
C PHE A 165 16.08 -10.20 -30.30
N ARG A 166 15.93 -10.37 -31.63
CA ARG A 166 17.01 -10.07 -32.59
C ARG A 166 17.46 -8.60 -32.53
N ASN A 167 16.53 -7.69 -32.31
CA ASN A 167 16.81 -6.25 -32.25
C ASN A 167 17.25 -5.78 -30.86
N ALA A 168 17.08 -6.58 -29.81
CA ALA A 168 17.30 -6.18 -28.42
C ALA A 168 18.71 -5.63 -28.17
N HIS A 169 19.74 -6.25 -28.77
CA HIS A 169 21.11 -5.76 -28.62
C HIS A 169 21.34 -4.39 -29.26
N SER A 170 20.74 -4.14 -30.42
CA SER A 170 20.82 -2.82 -31.08
C SER A 170 20.11 -1.76 -30.25
N LEU A 171 18.90 -2.05 -29.78
CA LEU A 171 18.12 -1.14 -28.94
C LEU A 171 18.85 -0.81 -27.64
N TYR A 172 19.46 -1.80 -27.00
CA TYR A 172 20.29 -1.59 -25.82
C TYR A 172 21.46 -0.66 -26.10
N LYS A 173 22.17 -0.85 -27.21
CA LYS A 173 23.32 -0.02 -27.59
C LYS A 173 22.89 1.43 -27.87
N ASP A 174 21.76 1.61 -28.53
CA ASP A 174 21.19 2.93 -28.81
C ASP A 174 20.77 3.63 -27.51
N GLU A 175 20.12 2.92 -26.60
CA GLU A 175 19.75 3.46 -25.28
C GLU A 175 20.97 3.83 -24.42
N MET A 176 22.03 3.01 -24.44
CA MET A 176 23.29 3.35 -23.77
C MET A 176 23.91 4.63 -24.35
N LYS A 177 23.80 4.85 -25.66
CA LYS A 177 24.32 6.06 -26.30
C LYS A 177 23.47 7.28 -25.94
N THR A 178 22.14 7.16 -25.92
CA THR A 178 21.26 8.27 -25.53
C THR A 178 21.43 8.63 -24.05
N GLN A 179 21.61 7.66 -23.16
CA GLN A 179 21.89 7.90 -21.74
C GLN A 179 23.22 8.62 -21.54
N LYS A 180 24.30 8.23 -22.25
CA LYS A 180 25.58 8.94 -22.20
C LYS A 180 25.44 10.40 -22.65
N ASN A 181 24.81 10.61 -23.79
CA ASN A 181 24.61 11.97 -24.32
C ASN A 181 23.72 12.82 -23.40
N ALA A 182 22.73 12.22 -22.73
CA ALA A 182 21.88 12.91 -21.77
C ALA A 182 22.67 13.31 -20.52
N ALA A 183 23.50 12.41 -19.98
CA ALA A 183 24.36 12.70 -18.83
C ALA A 183 25.37 13.83 -19.15
N GLU A 184 26.00 13.80 -20.32
CA GLU A 184 26.92 14.86 -20.76
C GLU A 184 26.21 16.23 -20.84
N ARG A 185 24.98 16.28 -21.37
CA ARG A 185 24.18 17.51 -21.40
C ARG A 185 23.78 17.98 -20.00
N GLU A 186 23.40 17.07 -19.12
CA GLU A 186 23.06 17.41 -17.74
C GLU A 186 24.26 17.99 -16.99
N ASP A 187 25.45 17.43 -17.20
CA ASP A 187 26.70 17.94 -16.62
C ASP A 187 27.07 19.32 -17.18
N GLU A 188 26.90 19.54 -18.48
CA GLU A 188 27.06 20.86 -19.10
C GLU A 188 26.07 21.89 -18.52
N ILE A 189 24.79 21.53 -18.41
CA ILE A 189 23.76 22.41 -17.82
C ILE A 189 24.10 22.70 -16.35
N ARG A 190 24.51 21.69 -15.58
CA ARG A 190 24.90 21.85 -14.17
C ARG A 190 26.11 22.77 -14.04
N PHE A 191 27.11 22.62 -14.91
CA PHE A 191 28.29 23.49 -14.93
C PHE A 191 27.92 24.94 -15.29
N GLN A 192 27.10 25.14 -16.31
CA GLN A 192 26.63 26.48 -16.72
C GLN A 192 25.79 27.14 -15.62
N ASN A 193 24.90 26.39 -14.97
CA ASN A 193 24.11 26.91 -13.85
C ASN A 193 25.01 27.31 -12.67
N LYS A 194 26.05 26.53 -12.36
CA LYS A 194 27.02 26.88 -11.32
C LYS A 194 27.78 28.17 -11.65
N ARG A 195 28.18 28.38 -12.91
CA ARG A 195 28.82 29.63 -13.36
C ARG A 195 27.88 30.83 -13.27
N LYS A 196 26.65 30.68 -13.77
CA LYS A 196 25.62 31.73 -13.65
C LYS A 196 25.34 32.09 -12.19
N GLN A 197 25.31 31.10 -11.31
CA GLN A 197 25.09 31.33 -9.88
C GLN A 197 26.25 32.08 -9.22
N SER A 198 27.51 31.79 -9.60
CA SER A 198 28.65 32.59 -9.13
C SER A 198 28.63 34.02 -9.68
N GLU A 199 28.25 34.21 -10.95
CA GLU A 199 28.13 35.55 -11.54
C GLU A 199 27.03 36.39 -10.89
N ILE A 200 25.88 35.79 -10.57
CA ILE A 200 24.80 36.44 -9.81
C ILE A 200 25.32 36.89 -8.45
N HIS A 201 26.01 36.00 -7.72
CA HIS A 201 26.56 36.33 -6.40
C HIS A 201 27.58 37.48 -6.45
N GLU A 202 28.45 37.51 -7.47
CA GLU A 202 29.38 38.63 -7.67
C GLU A 202 28.68 39.95 -8.00
N LEU A 203 27.62 39.91 -8.81
CA LEU A 203 26.84 41.09 -9.17
C LEU A 203 26.03 41.62 -7.98
N GLU A 204 25.46 40.75 -7.15
CA GLU A 204 24.78 41.12 -5.91
C GLU A 204 25.75 41.82 -4.93
N ALA A 205 26.94 41.25 -4.74
CA ALA A 205 27.96 41.86 -3.88
C ALA A 205 28.43 43.23 -4.40
N LYS A 206 28.54 43.41 -5.73
CA LYS A 206 28.84 44.71 -6.34
C LYS A 206 27.70 45.71 -6.16
N ARG A 207 26.45 45.27 -6.30
CA ARG A 207 25.26 46.11 -6.10
C ARG A 207 25.16 46.61 -4.66
N GLU A 208 25.39 45.75 -3.68
CA GLU A 208 25.41 46.16 -2.26
C GLU A 208 26.49 47.20 -1.97
N LYS A 209 27.71 47.03 -2.52
CA LYS A 209 28.78 48.02 -2.38
C LYS A 209 28.40 49.37 -2.98
N MET A 210 27.86 49.40 -4.19
CA MET A 210 27.42 50.65 -4.83
C MET A 210 26.28 51.33 -4.06
N LEU A 211 25.33 50.56 -3.50
CA LEU A 211 24.26 51.11 -2.67
C LEU A 211 24.80 51.72 -1.37
N ALA A 212 25.79 51.08 -0.73
CA ALA A 212 26.44 51.61 0.46
C ALA A 212 27.24 52.89 0.15
N GLU A 213 27.92 52.95 -0.99
CA GLU A 213 28.61 54.16 -1.45
C GLU A 213 27.63 55.29 -1.79
N ALA A 214 26.54 54.99 -2.51
CA ALA A 214 25.50 55.97 -2.83
C ALA A 214 24.83 56.52 -1.56
N SER A 215 24.59 55.68 -0.54
CA SER A 215 24.04 56.10 0.75
C SER A 215 25.00 57.00 1.54
N LYS A 216 26.31 56.79 1.42
CA LYS A 216 27.31 57.68 2.03
C LYS A 216 27.35 59.03 1.32
N ILE A 217 27.35 59.03 -0.01
CA ILE A 217 27.34 60.26 -0.81
C ILE A 217 26.05 61.06 -0.54
N SER A 218 24.89 60.41 -0.40
CA SER A 218 23.65 61.11 -0.05
C SER A 218 23.70 61.74 1.35
N ALA A 219 24.31 61.08 2.32
CA ALA A 219 24.50 61.63 3.66
C ALA A 219 25.47 62.84 3.65
N GLU A 220 26.57 62.75 2.90
CA GLU A 220 27.52 63.85 2.73
C GLU A 220 26.89 65.07 2.02
N ILE A 221 25.99 64.84 1.06
CA ILE A 221 25.24 65.92 0.37
C ILE A 221 24.21 66.58 1.31
N GLU A 222 23.58 65.83 2.22
CA GLU A 222 22.68 66.39 3.23
C GLU A 222 23.42 67.22 4.28
N ASP A 223 24.62 66.81 4.67
CA ASP A 223 25.45 67.56 5.62
C ASP A 223 26.01 68.86 5.03
N LEU A 224 26.27 68.91 3.71
CA LEU A 224 26.68 70.12 2.99
C LEU A 224 25.54 71.14 2.74
N LYS A 225 24.28 70.76 2.97
CA LYS A 225 23.10 71.63 2.80
C LYS A 225 22.61 72.28 4.10
N LYS A 226 23.28 72.04 5.23
CA LYS A 226 23.09 72.74 6.51
C LYS A 226 24.09 73.89 6.65
#